data_AF-A0A348WP85-F1
#
_entry.id   AF-A0A348WP85-F1
#
_cell.length_a   1.000
_cell.length_b   1.000
_cell.length_c   1.000
_cell.angle_alpha   90.00
_cell.angle_beta   90.00
_cell.angle_gamma   90.00
#
_symmetry.space_group_name_H-M   'P 1'
#
loop_
_entity.id
_entity.type
_entity.pdbx_description
1 polymer ?
#
loop_
_entity_poly.entity_id
_entity_poly.type
_entity_poly.pdbx_seq_one_letter_code
_entity_poly.pdbx_strand_id
1 'polypeptide(L)'
;RLSQRFAQQAARCQRDCERVEQSQKILWQCQRAYEHKQLLNYRLASKSEGAQQAYPTMQAAFCIDVRSEPLRRALDAQPGVASIGVAGFFGLPIGFRSQGQQRPQLPGLLTPQLWVTEKDVATPSATITAIGELLDTPTSSLNAVEVLGLAKGIGLFSAHNEVEATDTPQSDLTINLADNEQPLLDALAGTLTSLGITHFADHFVWVGHSSHHENNPQRAAMNCGACGGQSGAINARLMCQLLNQPNIRQALSARGIDIPERTRFYAGLHETVTDRILPLSEAFPDAVRQAFEQASAVVRDRKQYPQTRSGLNRLAGLFKKTRDWAEVRPEWGLADNFMMIIASRERTASIDLDGRAFLHDYDAQQDPDASILAALISAPGVVAHWINWQYLTSVTAPTRLGSGNKLLHNRVAQNVGVFEGNSGDLRIGLSLQSVWDGTQWRHRPCRLQVVVEATESQIKQALDASPSFKPLVQNRWLYLYRLAEDGQLIQMYA
;
A
#
# COMPACT_ATOMS: atom_id res chain seq x y z
N ARG A 1 -18.28 23.65 -40.87
CA ARG A 1 -19.31 22.94 -40.07
C ARG A 1 -18.77 22.50 -38.70
N LEU A 2 -17.67 21.74 -38.62
CA LEU A 2 -17.04 21.37 -37.33
C LEU A 2 -16.53 22.58 -36.54
N SER A 3 -15.83 23.50 -37.19
CA SER A 3 -15.35 24.76 -36.59
C SER A 3 -16.49 25.61 -35.98
N GLN A 4 -17.59 25.78 -36.72
CA GLN A 4 -18.78 26.48 -36.23
C GLN A 4 -19.45 25.75 -35.07
N ARG A 5 -19.56 24.42 -35.12
CA ARG A 5 -20.09 23.62 -34.00
C ARG A 5 -19.21 23.77 -32.75
N PHE A 6 -17.88 23.69 -32.91
CA PHE A 6 -16.94 23.88 -31.81
C PHE A 6 -17.05 25.29 -31.23
N ALA A 7 -17.07 26.34 -32.06
CA ALA A 7 -17.27 27.72 -31.60
C ALA A 7 -18.59 27.91 -30.84
N GLN A 8 -19.68 27.30 -31.33
CA GLN A 8 -20.98 27.32 -30.64
C GLN A 8 -20.98 26.51 -29.33
N GLN A 9 -20.22 25.42 -29.25
CA GLN A 9 -20.05 24.65 -28.01
C GLN A 9 -19.20 25.43 -27.01
N ALA A 10 -18.07 25.98 -27.43
CA ALA A 10 -17.20 26.81 -26.59
C ALA A 10 -17.96 28.03 -26.03
N ALA A 11 -18.73 28.73 -26.86
CA ALA A 11 -19.54 29.88 -26.44
C ALA A 11 -20.66 29.52 -25.44
N ARG A 12 -21.10 28.24 -25.40
CA ARG A 12 -22.12 27.75 -24.45
C ARG A 12 -21.53 26.97 -23.28
N CYS A 13 -20.24 26.61 -23.33
CA CYS A 13 -19.59 25.72 -22.38
C CYS A 13 -19.82 26.15 -20.94
N GLN A 14 -19.55 27.43 -20.62
CA GLN A 14 -19.73 27.95 -19.27
C GLN A 14 -21.18 27.83 -18.78
N ARG A 15 -22.16 28.19 -19.62
CA ARG A 15 -23.59 28.06 -19.30
C ARG A 15 -24.01 26.60 -19.14
N ASP A 16 -23.48 25.71 -19.97
CA ASP A 16 -23.76 24.28 -19.90
C ASP A 16 -23.16 23.68 -18.61
N CYS A 17 -21.95 24.09 -18.21
CA CYS A 17 -21.34 23.73 -16.94
C CYS A 17 -22.17 24.23 -15.76
N GLU A 18 -22.54 25.52 -15.73
CA GLU A 18 -23.37 26.10 -14.67
C GLU A 18 -24.73 25.39 -14.55
N ARG A 19 -25.37 25.04 -15.68
CA ARG A 19 -26.61 24.27 -15.68
C ARG A 19 -26.41 22.88 -15.08
N VAL A 20 -25.33 22.18 -15.46
CA VAL A 20 -25.01 20.86 -14.91
C VAL A 20 -24.75 20.96 -13.41
N GLU A 21 -23.91 21.91 -12.96
CA GLU A 21 -23.66 22.17 -11.54
C GLU A 21 -24.95 22.42 -10.75
N GLN A 22 -25.83 23.29 -11.26
CA GLN A 22 -27.09 23.59 -10.61
C GLN A 22 -28.00 22.36 -10.53
N SER A 23 -28.11 21.59 -11.62
CA SER A 23 -28.90 20.35 -11.65
C SER A 23 -28.36 19.25 -10.73
N GLN A 24 -27.04 19.20 -10.51
CA GLN A 24 -26.40 18.22 -9.64
C GLN A 24 -26.26 18.69 -8.19
N LYS A 25 -26.62 19.94 -7.88
CA LYS A 25 -26.43 20.54 -6.56
C LYS A 25 -26.99 19.67 -5.42
N ILE A 26 -28.21 19.15 -5.58
CA ILE A 26 -28.85 18.28 -4.57
C ILE A 26 -28.08 16.96 -4.44
N LEU A 27 -27.64 16.36 -5.56
CA LEU A 27 -26.85 15.11 -5.54
C LEU A 27 -25.54 15.30 -4.78
N TRP A 28 -24.85 16.43 -4.98
CA TRP A 28 -23.63 16.74 -4.24
C TRP A 28 -23.87 16.97 -2.74
N GLN A 29 -25.00 17.57 -2.37
CA GLN A 29 -25.40 17.69 -0.96
C GLN A 29 -25.70 16.32 -0.34
N CYS A 30 -26.43 15.46 -1.04
CA CYS A 30 -26.70 14.08 -0.60
C CYS A 30 -25.41 13.26 -0.48
N GLN A 31 -24.50 13.37 -1.46
CA GLN A 31 -23.19 12.73 -1.41
C GLN A 31 -22.38 13.19 -0.21
N ARG A 32 -22.35 14.49 0.08
CA ARG A 32 -21.67 15.04 1.25
C ARG A 32 -22.26 14.51 2.56
N ALA A 33 -23.59 14.48 2.66
CA ALA A 33 -24.28 13.95 3.84
C ALA A 33 -24.00 12.45 4.02
N TYR A 34 -23.94 11.69 2.94
CA TYR A 34 -23.58 10.27 2.95
C TYR A 34 -22.14 10.05 3.46
N GLU A 35 -21.16 10.76 2.89
CA GLU A 35 -19.75 10.69 3.32
C GLU A 35 -19.58 11.07 4.79
N HIS A 36 -20.26 12.14 5.23
CA HIS A 36 -20.24 12.55 6.64
C HIS A 36 -20.87 11.49 7.55
N LYS A 37 -22.00 10.88 7.14
CA LYS A 37 -22.61 9.77 7.89
C LYS A 37 -21.67 8.57 8.02
N GLN A 38 -20.87 8.24 7.00
CA GLN A 38 -19.86 7.17 7.12
C GLN A 38 -18.79 7.52 8.17
N LEU A 39 -18.40 8.79 8.25
CA LEU A 39 -17.40 9.25 9.21
C LEU A 39 -17.90 9.19 10.66
N LEU A 40 -19.17 9.52 10.90
CA LEU A 40 -19.78 9.52 12.23
C LEU A 40 -19.84 8.15 12.92
N ASN A 41 -19.63 7.05 12.17
CA ASN A 41 -19.54 5.71 12.73
C ASN A 41 -18.23 5.51 13.54
N TYR A 42 -17.25 6.39 13.40
CA TYR A 42 -15.95 6.27 14.03
C TYR A 42 -15.75 7.44 15.01
N ARG A 43 -15.48 7.10 16.27
CA ARG A 43 -15.11 8.08 17.30
C ARG A 43 -13.70 7.76 17.78
N LEU A 44 -12.73 8.58 17.35
CA LEU A 44 -11.33 8.43 17.75
C LEU A 44 -11.17 8.65 19.25
N ALA A 45 -10.20 7.99 19.85
CA ALA A 45 -9.99 8.07 21.30
C ALA A 45 -9.57 9.49 21.67
N SER A 46 -9.93 9.94 22.87
CA SER A 46 -9.34 11.15 23.44
C SER A 46 -7.85 10.92 23.69
N LYS A 47 -7.06 11.98 23.60
CA LYS A 47 -5.65 11.94 23.97
C LYS A 47 -5.56 11.60 25.46
N SER A 48 -4.86 10.52 25.80
CA SER A 48 -4.63 10.15 27.20
C SER A 48 -3.41 10.89 27.74
N GLU A 49 -3.54 11.52 28.90
CA GLU A 49 -2.38 12.02 29.63
C GLU A 49 -1.62 10.83 30.22
N GLY A 50 -0.47 10.49 29.63
CA GLY A 50 0.58 9.75 30.32
C GLY A 50 0.22 8.35 30.81
N ALA A 51 -0.38 7.51 29.99
CA ALA A 51 -0.28 6.08 30.23
C ALA A 51 1.21 5.70 30.13
N GLN A 52 1.84 5.36 31.26
CA GLN A 52 3.17 4.75 31.28
C GLN A 52 3.08 3.47 30.46
N GLN A 53 3.44 3.55 29.18
CA GLN A 53 3.53 2.37 28.33
C GLN A 53 4.64 1.51 28.91
N ALA A 54 4.27 0.32 29.39
CA ALA A 54 5.24 -0.73 29.64
C ALA A 54 6.05 -0.90 28.36
N TYR A 55 7.38 -0.84 28.48
CA TYR A 55 8.27 -0.94 27.33
C TYR A 55 7.97 -2.23 26.56
N PRO A 56 7.59 -2.13 25.27
CA PRO A 56 7.25 -3.31 24.49
C PRO A 56 8.50 -4.17 24.34
N THR A 57 8.34 -5.48 24.51
CA THR A 57 9.37 -6.48 24.19
C THR A 57 9.43 -6.72 22.68
N MET A 58 8.34 -6.40 21.96
CA MET A 58 8.25 -6.48 20.51
C MET A 58 7.63 -5.21 19.92
N GLN A 59 8.28 -4.64 18.91
CA GLN A 59 7.71 -3.60 18.05
C GLN A 59 7.59 -4.11 16.61
N ALA A 60 6.55 -3.68 15.90
CA ALA A 60 6.37 -4.02 14.49
C ALA A 60 5.89 -2.81 13.68
N ALA A 61 6.72 -2.33 12.76
CA ALA A 61 6.39 -1.26 11.82
C ALA A 61 5.78 -1.84 10.54
N PHE A 62 4.48 -1.62 10.34
CA PHE A 62 3.71 -2.09 9.20
C PHE A 62 3.52 -1.00 8.14
N CYS A 63 3.41 -1.42 6.89
CA CYS A 63 2.83 -0.59 5.84
C CYS A 63 1.47 -0.01 6.30
N ILE A 64 1.18 1.24 5.97
CA ILE A 64 -0.10 1.93 6.22
C ILE A 64 -1.32 1.29 5.52
N ASP A 65 -1.15 0.22 4.76
CA ASP A 65 -2.21 -0.48 4.02
C ASP A 65 -3.41 -0.84 4.91
N VAL A 66 -4.63 -0.62 4.42
CA VAL A 66 -5.87 -0.86 5.15
C VAL A 66 -6.05 -2.33 5.55
N ARG A 67 -5.45 -3.26 4.81
CA ARG A 67 -5.47 -4.70 5.12
C ARG A 67 -4.56 -5.06 6.28
N SER A 68 -3.55 -4.24 6.57
CA SER A 68 -2.67 -4.42 7.74
C SER A 68 -3.31 -3.89 9.03
N GLU A 69 -4.33 -3.01 8.95
CA GLU A 69 -4.98 -2.43 10.13
C GLU A 69 -5.57 -3.50 11.09
N PRO A 70 -6.35 -4.50 10.62
CA PRO A 70 -6.87 -5.53 11.52
C PRO A 70 -5.78 -6.36 12.19
N LEU A 71 -4.67 -6.62 11.48
CA LEU A 71 -3.52 -7.35 12.03
C LEU A 71 -2.83 -6.54 13.11
N ARG A 72 -2.58 -5.26 12.87
CA ARG A 72 -2.00 -4.33 13.86
C ARG A 72 -2.84 -4.29 15.13
N ARG A 73 -4.16 -4.15 15.00
CA ARG A 73 -5.08 -4.18 16.14
C ARG A 73 -5.02 -5.51 16.91
N ALA A 74 -5.02 -6.64 16.21
CA ALA A 74 -4.92 -7.96 16.84
C ALA A 74 -3.55 -8.20 17.51
N LEU A 75 -2.50 -7.55 16.99
CA LEU A 75 -1.15 -7.60 17.55
C LEU A 75 -1.03 -6.71 18.79
N ASP A 76 -1.53 -5.48 18.74
CA ASP A 76 -1.53 -4.52 19.86
C ASP A 76 -2.38 -4.98 21.06
N ALA A 77 -3.34 -5.88 20.82
CA ALA A 77 -4.13 -6.49 21.88
C ALA A 77 -3.31 -7.48 22.75
N GLN A 78 -2.11 -7.86 22.31
CA GLN A 78 -1.23 -8.77 23.04
C GLN A 78 -0.30 -7.98 23.98
N PRO A 79 -0.02 -8.51 25.18
CA PRO A 79 0.84 -7.81 26.13
C PRO A 79 2.28 -7.71 25.62
N GLY A 80 2.90 -6.53 25.82
CA GLY A 80 4.30 -6.30 25.46
C GLY A 80 4.56 -6.11 23.96
N VAL A 81 3.52 -5.95 23.14
CA VAL A 81 3.66 -5.71 21.70
C VAL A 81 3.12 -4.33 21.32
N ALA A 82 3.83 -3.63 20.44
CA ALA A 82 3.39 -2.34 19.89
C ALA A 82 3.57 -2.30 18.36
N SER A 83 2.53 -1.90 17.64
CA SER A 83 2.57 -1.69 16.20
C SER A 83 2.74 -0.23 15.83
N ILE A 84 3.46 0.01 14.73
CA ILE A 84 3.73 1.33 14.15
C ILE A 84 3.26 1.31 12.70
N GLY A 85 2.71 2.40 12.21
CA GLY A 85 2.24 2.60 10.85
C GLY A 85 3.15 3.52 10.08
N VAL A 86 3.65 3.05 8.94
CA VAL A 86 4.58 3.78 8.09
C VAL A 86 4.32 3.44 6.64
N ALA A 87 4.59 4.36 5.71
CA ALA A 87 4.45 4.04 4.29
C ALA A 87 5.38 2.87 3.90
N GLY A 88 4.90 1.92 3.08
CA GLY A 88 5.59 0.64 2.84
C GLY A 88 6.96 0.71 2.16
N PHE A 89 7.37 1.88 1.64
CA PHE A 89 8.74 2.10 1.16
C PHE A 89 9.74 2.41 2.29
N PHE A 90 9.24 2.63 3.52
CA PHE A 90 9.99 2.89 4.74
C PHE A 90 10.96 4.07 4.64
N GLY A 91 10.59 5.11 3.88
CA GLY A 91 11.42 6.29 3.69
C GLY A 91 12.67 6.07 2.82
N LEU A 92 12.91 4.85 2.34
CA LEU A 92 14.08 4.52 1.52
C LEU A 92 13.83 4.90 0.05
N PRO A 93 14.58 5.85 -0.54
CA PRO A 93 14.39 6.27 -1.93
C PRO A 93 15.08 5.31 -2.90
N ILE A 94 14.70 4.02 -2.87
CA ILE A 94 15.42 2.96 -3.56
C ILE A 94 14.71 2.48 -4.84
N GLY A 95 15.51 2.07 -5.81
CA GLY A 95 15.14 1.22 -6.94
C GLY A 95 15.85 -0.12 -6.83
N PHE A 96 15.29 -1.15 -7.44
CA PHE A 96 15.86 -2.49 -7.44
C PHE A 96 16.28 -2.92 -8.85
N ARG A 97 17.47 -3.51 -8.95
CA ARG A 97 18.01 -4.09 -10.18
C ARG A 97 18.19 -5.59 -10.02
N SER A 98 17.62 -6.36 -10.95
CA SER A 98 17.83 -7.80 -11.02
C SER A 98 17.72 -8.27 -12.46
N GLN A 99 18.62 -9.18 -12.87
CA GLN A 99 18.59 -9.85 -14.18
C GLN A 99 18.39 -8.90 -15.38
N GLY A 100 19.08 -7.75 -15.38
CA GLY A 100 18.99 -6.75 -16.44
C GLY A 100 17.75 -5.84 -16.38
N GLN A 101 16.79 -6.11 -15.48
CA GLN A 101 15.62 -5.27 -15.25
C GLN A 101 15.87 -4.27 -14.11
N GLN A 102 15.24 -3.10 -14.22
CA GLN A 102 15.26 -2.06 -13.21
C GLN A 102 13.83 -1.67 -12.86
N ARG A 103 13.49 -1.64 -11.58
CA ARG A 103 12.17 -1.21 -11.11
C ARG A 103 12.26 -0.30 -9.88
N PRO A 104 11.48 0.78 -9.81
CA PRO A 104 11.36 1.59 -8.60
C PRO A 104 10.72 0.78 -7.46
N GLN A 105 11.08 1.09 -6.22
CA GLN A 105 10.53 0.48 -4.99
C GLN A 105 10.00 1.54 -4.02
N LEU A 106 9.43 2.60 -4.58
CA LEU A 106 8.91 3.78 -3.90
C LEU A 106 7.69 4.32 -4.67
N PRO A 107 6.93 5.27 -4.13
CA PRO A 107 5.74 5.78 -4.80
C PRO A 107 6.07 6.39 -6.16
N GLY A 108 5.18 6.26 -7.15
CA GLY A 108 5.39 6.78 -8.50
C GLY A 108 5.55 8.30 -8.63
N LEU A 109 5.32 9.04 -7.54
CA LEU A 109 5.58 10.48 -7.44
C LEU A 109 7.06 10.82 -7.13
N LEU A 110 7.85 9.84 -6.71
CA LEU A 110 9.25 9.99 -6.32
C LEU A 110 10.15 9.21 -7.28
N THR A 111 11.38 9.72 -7.47
CA THR A 111 12.42 9.04 -8.26
C THR A 111 13.39 8.30 -7.33
N PRO A 112 13.82 7.08 -7.69
CA PRO A 112 14.89 6.40 -6.96
C PRO A 112 16.16 7.25 -6.93
N GLN A 113 16.74 7.43 -5.74
CA GLN A 113 18.06 8.04 -5.56
C GLN A 113 19.12 6.95 -5.39
N LEU A 114 18.73 5.79 -4.85
CA LEU A 114 19.60 4.68 -4.55
C LEU A 114 19.19 3.45 -5.39
N TRP A 115 20.15 2.64 -5.79
CA TRP A 115 19.87 1.40 -6.51
C TRP A 115 20.45 0.21 -5.77
N VAL A 116 19.62 -0.80 -5.58
CA VAL A 116 19.90 -2.00 -4.81
C VAL A 116 19.95 -3.20 -5.77
N THR A 117 20.93 -4.05 -5.59
CA THR A 117 21.11 -5.29 -6.34
C THR A 117 21.07 -6.50 -5.41
N GLU A 118 20.65 -7.65 -5.95
CA GLU A 118 20.78 -8.92 -5.24
C GLU A 118 22.24 -9.42 -5.34
N LYS A 119 22.80 -9.92 -4.23
CA LYS A 119 24.15 -10.50 -4.20
C LYS A 119 24.14 -11.87 -4.88
N ASP A 120 25.16 -12.18 -5.68
CA ASP A 120 25.35 -13.49 -6.30
C ASP A 120 24.23 -13.93 -7.29
N VAL A 121 23.65 -13.00 -8.05
CA VAL A 121 22.77 -13.38 -9.17
C VAL A 121 23.62 -14.03 -10.27
N ALA A 122 23.52 -15.35 -10.42
CA ALA A 122 24.07 -16.02 -11.59
C ALA A 122 23.45 -15.41 -12.84
N THR A 123 24.28 -14.79 -13.69
CA THR A 123 23.83 -14.26 -14.97
C THR A 123 23.27 -15.43 -15.79
N PRO A 124 22.00 -15.40 -16.24
CA PRO A 124 21.48 -16.43 -17.13
C PRO A 124 22.42 -16.57 -18.34
N SER A 125 22.75 -17.80 -18.72
CA SER A 125 23.54 -18.05 -19.93
C SER A 125 22.85 -17.39 -21.13
N ALA A 126 23.62 -16.76 -22.01
CA ALA A 126 23.11 -16.01 -23.18
C ALA A 126 22.13 -16.83 -24.05
N THR A 127 22.22 -18.16 -24.03
CA THR A 127 21.33 -19.08 -24.75
C THR A 127 19.90 -19.11 -24.18
N ILE A 128 19.73 -18.98 -22.87
CA ILE A 128 18.41 -19.03 -22.20
C ILE A 128 17.65 -17.70 -22.46
N THR A 129 18.36 -16.58 -22.39
CA THR A 129 17.80 -15.24 -22.64
C THR A 129 17.28 -15.10 -24.07
N ALA A 130 18.04 -15.61 -25.06
CA ALA A 130 17.63 -15.56 -26.47
C ALA A 130 16.35 -16.37 -26.75
N ILE A 131 16.16 -17.51 -26.07
CA ILE A 131 14.93 -18.31 -26.19
C ILE A 131 13.75 -17.61 -25.50
N GLY A 132 13.98 -17.01 -24.32
CA GLY A 132 12.97 -16.21 -23.62
C GLY A 132 12.49 -15.01 -24.46
N GLU A 133 13.42 -14.25 -25.03
CA GLU A 133 13.12 -13.10 -25.90
C GLU A 133 12.41 -13.51 -27.20
N LEU A 134 12.76 -14.67 -27.77
CA LEU A 134 12.04 -15.26 -28.90
C LEU A 134 10.61 -15.65 -28.53
N LEU A 135 10.36 -16.06 -27.29
CA LEU A 135 9.04 -16.46 -26.77
C LEU A 135 8.17 -15.29 -26.26
N ASP A 136 8.78 -14.15 -25.95
CA ASP A 136 8.12 -12.93 -25.46
C ASP A 136 7.73 -11.93 -26.56
N THR A 137 8.01 -12.24 -27.83
CA THR A 137 7.53 -11.44 -28.96
C THR A 137 6.03 -11.71 -29.22
N PRO A 138 5.20 -10.67 -29.50
CA PRO A 138 3.75 -10.82 -29.65
C PRO A 138 3.31 -11.86 -30.70
N THR A 139 4.16 -12.12 -31.70
CA THR A 139 3.93 -13.05 -32.81
C THR A 139 4.40 -14.49 -32.52
N SER A 140 5.08 -14.76 -31.41
CA SER A 140 5.74 -16.04 -31.18
C SER A 140 4.98 -17.04 -30.32
N SER A 141 3.85 -16.64 -29.70
CA SER A 141 3.03 -17.58 -28.91
C SER A 141 2.51 -18.76 -29.74
N LEU A 142 2.25 -18.54 -31.04
CA LEU A 142 1.85 -19.58 -31.99
C LEU A 142 3.06 -20.38 -32.50
N ASN A 143 4.15 -19.72 -32.90
CA ASN A 143 5.38 -20.39 -33.36
C ASN A 143 6.04 -21.26 -32.26
N ALA A 144 5.93 -20.84 -31.01
CA ALA A 144 6.44 -21.59 -29.86
C ALA A 144 5.74 -22.92 -29.66
N VAL A 145 4.42 -22.96 -29.87
CA VAL A 145 3.61 -24.18 -29.77
C VAL A 145 3.86 -25.08 -30.98
N GLU A 146 4.07 -24.49 -32.17
CA GLU A 146 4.46 -25.22 -33.37
C GLU A 146 5.84 -25.87 -33.26
N VAL A 147 6.82 -25.20 -32.62
CA VAL A 147 8.20 -25.70 -32.47
C VAL A 147 8.34 -26.69 -31.30
N LEU A 148 7.68 -26.45 -30.17
CA LEU A 148 7.88 -27.23 -28.94
C LEU A 148 6.75 -28.24 -28.66
N GLY A 149 5.66 -28.21 -29.43
CA GLY A 149 4.57 -29.18 -29.37
C GLY A 149 3.95 -29.33 -27.96
N LEU A 150 3.45 -30.54 -27.67
CA LEU A 150 2.82 -30.90 -26.38
C LEU A 150 3.76 -30.78 -25.17
N ALA A 151 5.08 -30.67 -25.37
CA ALA A 151 6.03 -30.47 -24.27
C ALA A 151 5.86 -29.11 -23.58
N LYS A 152 5.38 -28.07 -24.28
CA LYS A 152 4.98 -26.80 -23.66
C LYS A 152 3.77 -26.98 -22.73
N GLY A 153 2.93 -27.98 -23.00
CA GLY A 153 1.81 -28.37 -22.14
C GLY A 153 2.28 -28.87 -20.77
N ILE A 154 3.42 -29.57 -20.70
CA ILE A 154 4.02 -30.03 -19.43
C ILE A 154 4.43 -28.81 -18.58
N GLY A 155 5.00 -27.79 -19.21
CA GLY A 155 5.32 -26.50 -18.56
C GLY A 155 4.10 -25.78 -17.97
N LEU A 156 2.92 -25.91 -18.59
CA LEU A 156 1.66 -25.37 -18.04
C LEU A 156 1.21 -26.13 -16.78
N PHE A 157 1.48 -27.44 -16.69
CA PHE A 157 1.14 -28.24 -15.51
C PHE A 157 2.21 -28.15 -14.41
N SER A 158 3.48 -27.92 -14.75
CA SER A 158 4.59 -27.80 -13.80
C SER A 158 4.79 -26.37 -13.26
N ALA A 159 4.34 -25.34 -13.99
CA ALA A 159 4.34 -23.96 -13.52
C ALA A 159 3.51 -23.76 -12.24
N HIS A 160 2.64 -24.71 -11.89
CA HIS A 160 1.88 -24.71 -10.64
C HIS A 160 2.72 -24.95 -9.37
N ASN A 161 3.95 -25.45 -9.49
CA ASN A 161 4.81 -25.75 -8.34
C ASN A 161 5.91 -24.71 -8.09
N GLU A 162 6.19 -23.82 -9.05
CA GLU A 162 7.26 -22.81 -8.96
C GLU A 162 6.72 -21.39 -8.77
N VAL A 163 5.91 -21.13 -7.75
CA VAL A 163 5.67 -19.74 -7.33
C VAL A 163 5.54 -19.60 -5.81
N GLU A 164 6.46 -20.20 -5.06
CA GLU A 164 6.88 -19.62 -3.77
C GLU A 164 7.81 -18.41 -3.96
N ALA A 165 8.26 -18.17 -5.20
CA ALA A 165 8.99 -16.97 -5.58
C ALA A 165 8.03 -15.77 -5.60
N THR A 166 7.75 -15.22 -4.41
CA THR A 166 7.62 -13.76 -4.31
C THR A 166 8.78 -13.14 -5.10
N ASP A 167 8.57 -12.01 -5.79
CA ASP A 167 9.63 -11.17 -6.40
C ASP A 167 10.62 -10.59 -5.35
N THR A 168 10.92 -11.37 -4.31
CA THR A 168 11.76 -11.12 -3.17
C THR A 168 13.03 -11.94 -3.35
N PRO A 169 14.16 -11.28 -3.59
CA PRO A 169 15.49 -11.87 -3.52
C PRO A 169 15.64 -12.78 -2.30
N GLN A 170 16.28 -13.94 -2.45
CA GLN A 170 16.59 -14.81 -1.30
C GLN A 170 17.97 -14.47 -0.72
N SER A 171 18.90 -13.95 -1.53
CA SER A 171 20.22 -13.57 -1.04
C SER A 171 20.25 -12.15 -0.48
N ASP A 172 21.37 -11.78 0.14
CA ASP A 172 21.57 -10.45 0.72
C ASP A 172 21.51 -9.35 -0.34
N LEU A 173 21.05 -8.17 0.08
CA LEU A 173 20.96 -7.02 -0.80
C LEU A 173 22.27 -6.22 -0.72
N THR A 174 22.73 -5.74 -1.87
CA THR A 174 23.92 -4.90 -1.99
C THR A 174 23.54 -3.51 -2.47
N ILE A 175 24.16 -2.50 -1.84
CA ILE A 175 24.07 -1.10 -2.24
C ILE A 175 25.50 -0.60 -2.48
N ASN A 176 25.71 0.15 -3.55
CA ASN A 176 26.94 0.90 -3.72
C ASN A 176 26.91 2.13 -2.80
N LEU A 177 27.63 2.05 -1.68
CA LEU A 177 27.66 3.10 -0.64
C LEU A 177 28.66 4.23 -0.93
N ALA A 178 29.60 4.05 -1.88
CA ALA A 178 30.75 4.96 -2.04
C ALA A 178 30.35 6.44 -2.23
N ASP A 179 29.25 6.71 -2.94
CA ASP A 179 28.73 8.07 -3.17
C ASP A 179 27.36 8.32 -2.48
N ASN A 180 26.85 7.33 -1.74
CA ASN A 180 25.45 7.27 -1.31
C ASN A 180 25.26 7.12 0.20
N GLU A 181 26.35 7.09 0.97
CA GLU A 181 26.28 6.86 2.42
C GLU A 181 25.52 7.96 3.15
N GLN A 182 25.79 9.24 2.89
CA GLN A 182 25.09 10.35 3.57
C GLN A 182 23.60 10.42 3.22
N PRO A 183 23.16 10.39 1.94
CA PRO A 183 21.73 10.35 1.61
C PRO A 183 21.00 9.15 2.22
N LEU A 184 21.67 7.99 2.32
CA LEU A 184 21.10 6.82 2.98
C LEU A 184 20.92 7.05 4.49
N LEU A 185 21.94 7.58 5.16
CA LEU A 185 21.87 7.91 6.59
C LEU A 185 20.81 8.98 6.87
N ASP A 186 20.66 9.98 6.00
CA ASP A 186 19.60 10.99 6.05
C ASP A 186 18.22 10.35 5.94
N ALA A 187 18.02 9.42 5.00
CA ALA A 187 16.76 8.70 4.83
C ALA A 187 16.42 7.82 6.05
N LEU A 188 17.41 7.10 6.59
CA LEU A 188 17.23 6.26 7.78
C LEU A 188 16.88 7.11 9.01
N ALA A 189 17.67 8.15 9.29
CA ALA A 189 17.45 9.04 10.42
C ALA A 189 16.10 9.76 10.28
N GLY A 190 15.82 10.34 9.12
CA GLY A 190 14.56 11.02 8.83
C GLY A 190 13.35 10.10 9.02
N THR A 191 13.44 8.83 8.63
CA THR A 191 12.36 7.85 8.83
C THR A 191 12.13 7.59 10.31
N LEU A 192 13.17 7.24 11.07
CA LEU A 192 13.06 6.93 12.50
C LEU A 192 12.52 8.13 13.31
N THR A 193 13.01 9.34 13.00
CA THR A 193 12.51 10.59 13.59
C THR A 193 11.07 10.87 13.19
N SER A 194 10.70 10.67 11.92
CA SER A 194 9.32 10.93 11.44
C SER A 194 8.28 10.04 12.13
N LEU A 195 8.69 8.85 12.57
CA LEU A 195 7.83 7.90 13.28
C LEU A 195 7.75 8.18 14.78
N GLY A 196 8.53 9.14 15.28
CA GLY A 196 8.59 9.49 16.69
C GLY A 196 9.11 8.35 17.57
N ILE A 197 9.95 7.45 17.03
CA ILE A 197 10.45 6.29 17.78
C ILE A 197 11.47 6.78 18.80
N THR A 198 11.06 6.79 20.06
CA THR A 198 11.91 7.18 21.20
C THR A 198 12.53 5.97 21.91
N HIS A 199 11.98 4.77 21.69
CA HIS A 199 12.41 3.54 22.33
C HIS A 199 12.35 2.38 21.34
N PHE A 200 13.38 1.55 21.37
CA PHE A 200 13.47 0.34 20.56
C PHE A 200 13.29 -0.91 21.44
N ALA A 201 12.34 -1.74 21.07
CA ALA A 201 12.13 -3.07 21.65
C ALA A 201 13.32 -4.01 21.35
N ASP A 202 13.44 -5.10 22.11
CA ASP A 202 14.45 -6.14 21.87
C ASP A 202 14.24 -6.80 20.51
N HIS A 203 12.99 -6.98 20.10
CA HIS A 203 12.61 -7.45 18.77
C HIS A 203 11.85 -6.36 18.01
N PHE A 204 12.43 -5.85 16.93
CA PHE A 204 11.79 -4.86 16.06
C PHE A 204 11.59 -5.42 14.67
N VAL A 205 10.35 -5.48 14.17
CA VAL A 205 10.04 -6.07 12.87
C VAL A 205 9.58 -5.00 11.88
N TRP A 206 10.24 -4.91 10.72
CA TRP A 206 9.76 -4.12 9.59
C TRP A 206 8.90 -5.02 8.69
N VAL A 207 7.61 -4.69 8.57
CA VAL A 207 6.61 -5.53 7.89
C VAL A 207 6.12 -4.84 6.62
N GLY A 208 6.72 -5.21 5.49
CA GLY A 208 6.19 -4.90 4.16
C GLY A 208 4.94 -5.73 3.88
N HIS A 209 4.26 -5.49 2.77
CA HIS A 209 3.17 -6.36 2.32
C HIS A 209 3.25 -6.68 0.83
N SER A 210 2.60 -7.78 0.46
CA SER A 210 2.39 -8.20 -0.91
C SER A 210 1.07 -8.94 -1.01
N SER A 211 0.54 -9.01 -2.23
CA SER A 211 -0.56 -9.89 -2.58
C SER A 211 -0.04 -10.94 -3.56
N HIS A 212 -0.17 -12.22 -3.21
CA HIS A 212 0.21 -13.30 -4.09
C HIS A 212 -1.01 -13.84 -4.83
N HIS A 213 -0.98 -13.77 -6.17
CA HIS A 213 -2.02 -14.31 -7.02
C HIS A 213 -1.48 -14.55 -8.44
N GLU A 214 -1.95 -15.61 -9.07
CA GLU A 214 -1.62 -15.94 -10.45
C GLU A 214 -2.48 -15.14 -11.44
N ASN A 215 -1.94 -14.88 -12.64
CA ASN A 215 -2.65 -14.33 -13.81
C ASN A 215 -3.56 -13.12 -13.52
N ASN A 216 -3.02 -12.06 -12.92
CA ASN A 216 -3.80 -10.86 -12.62
C ASN A 216 -3.24 -9.60 -13.30
N PRO A 217 -3.90 -9.09 -14.35
CA PRO A 217 -3.57 -7.79 -14.97
C PRO A 217 -3.55 -6.63 -13.97
N GLN A 218 -4.27 -6.75 -12.85
CA GLN A 218 -4.42 -5.70 -11.83
C GLN A 218 -3.51 -5.92 -10.62
N ARG A 219 -2.46 -6.76 -10.73
CA ARG A 219 -1.52 -7.07 -9.64
C ARG A 219 -0.95 -5.83 -8.96
N ALA A 220 -0.59 -4.81 -9.73
CA ALA A 220 -0.03 -3.56 -9.19
C ALA A 220 -0.99 -2.85 -8.23
N ALA A 221 -2.31 -2.94 -8.46
CA ALA A 221 -3.33 -2.34 -7.60
C ALA A 221 -3.60 -3.15 -6.31
N MET A 222 -3.12 -4.39 -6.24
CA MET A 222 -3.27 -5.28 -5.09
C MET A 222 -2.01 -5.32 -4.22
N ASN A 223 -0.87 -4.93 -4.77
CA ASN A 223 0.39 -4.75 -4.06
C ASN A 223 0.49 -3.39 -3.39
N CYS A 224 1.67 -3.04 -2.87
CA CYS A 224 1.87 -1.81 -2.12
C CYS A 224 1.89 -0.58 -3.03
N GLY A 225 0.87 0.28 -2.93
CA GLY A 225 0.86 1.56 -3.64
C GLY A 225 2.02 2.48 -3.25
N ALA A 226 2.46 2.42 -1.98
CA ALA A 226 3.63 3.16 -1.50
C ALA A 226 4.97 2.60 -2.05
N CYS A 227 4.99 1.39 -2.61
CA CYS A 227 6.15 0.83 -3.32
C CYS A 227 5.95 0.87 -4.84
N GLY A 228 5.01 1.67 -5.35
CA GLY A 228 4.74 1.76 -6.79
C GLY A 228 4.05 0.52 -7.37
N GLY A 229 3.20 -0.15 -6.58
CA GLY A 229 2.51 -1.38 -6.97
C GLY A 229 3.39 -2.64 -6.92
N GLN A 230 4.50 -2.56 -6.19
CA GLN A 230 5.44 -3.66 -5.97
C GLN A 230 5.26 -4.26 -4.57
N SER A 231 5.90 -5.42 -4.32
CA SER A 231 6.01 -5.99 -2.98
C SER A 231 6.91 -5.11 -2.10
N GLY A 232 6.49 -4.85 -0.85
CA GLY A 232 7.30 -4.14 0.15
C GLY A 232 8.45 -4.96 0.73
N ALA A 233 8.66 -6.18 0.25
CA ALA A 233 9.65 -7.10 0.81
C ALA A 233 11.10 -6.57 0.71
N ILE A 234 11.47 -5.99 -0.42
CA ILE A 234 12.85 -5.48 -0.64
C ILE A 234 13.16 -4.34 0.33
N ASN A 235 12.22 -3.40 0.51
CA ASN A 235 12.37 -2.29 1.43
C ASN A 235 12.49 -2.78 2.88
N ALA A 236 11.66 -3.74 3.29
CA ALA A 236 11.71 -4.33 4.63
C ALA A 236 13.06 -5.01 4.90
N ARG A 237 13.54 -5.84 3.96
CA ARG A 237 14.83 -6.54 4.07
C ARG A 237 15.98 -5.54 4.16
N LEU A 238 16.00 -4.54 3.28
CA LEU A 238 17.08 -3.57 3.26
C LEU A 238 17.11 -2.70 4.51
N MET A 239 15.95 -2.22 4.98
CA MET A 239 15.84 -1.47 6.23
C MET A 239 16.41 -2.29 7.40
N CYS A 240 16.00 -3.55 7.52
CA CYS A 240 16.49 -4.46 8.54
C CYS A 240 18.01 -4.71 8.43
N GLN A 241 18.52 -4.96 7.22
CA GLN A 241 19.94 -5.22 6.98
C GLN A 241 20.80 -4.01 7.37
N LEU A 242 20.35 -2.79 7.04
CA LEU A 242 21.08 -1.56 7.36
C LEU A 242 21.06 -1.26 8.86
N LEU A 243 19.89 -1.35 9.51
CA LEU A 243 19.76 -1.05 10.93
C LEU A 243 20.45 -2.10 11.83
N ASN A 244 20.78 -3.29 11.32
CA ASN A 244 21.59 -4.28 12.04
C ASN A 244 23.11 -4.10 11.86
N GLN A 245 23.57 -3.16 11.02
CA GLN A 245 25.00 -2.93 10.81
C GLN A 245 25.61 -2.01 11.88
N PRO A 246 26.73 -2.40 12.53
CA PRO A 246 27.36 -1.59 13.59
C PRO A 246 27.78 -0.18 13.14
N ASN A 247 28.34 -0.04 11.94
CA ASN A 247 28.76 1.27 11.40
C ASN A 247 27.56 2.20 11.17
N ILE A 248 26.44 1.67 10.68
CA ILE A 248 25.20 2.45 10.51
C ILE A 248 24.64 2.87 11.86
N ARG A 249 24.60 1.96 12.85
CA ARG A 249 24.16 2.31 14.22
C ARG A 249 25.03 3.39 14.86
N GLN A 250 26.35 3.31 14.68
CA GLN A 250 27.27 4.34 15.18
C GLN A 250 27.01 5.70 14.51
N ALA A 251 26.78 5.72 13.19
CA ALA A 251 26.47 6.94 12.46
C ALA A 251 25.09 7.53 12.84
N LEU A 252 24.09 6.69 13.14
CA LEU A 252 22.79 7.12 13.63
C LEU A 252 22.86 7.67 15.07
N SER A 253 23.67 7.07 15.94
CA SER A 253 23.93 7.58 17.30
C SER A 253 24.54 8.98 17.26
N ALA A 254 25.48 9.24 16.33
CA ALA A 254 26.02 10.59 16.10
C ALA A 254 24.97 11.63 15.66
N ARG A 255 23.80 11.18 15.21
CA ARG A 255 22.63 12.00 14.84
C ARG A 255 21.54 12.00 15.93
N GLY A 256 21.85 11.51 17.13
CA GLY A 256 20.93 11.48 18.27
C GLY A 256 19.94 10.32 18.28
N ILE A 257 20.16 9.29 17.45
CA ILE A 257 19.31 8.10 17.39
C ILE A 257 20.09 6.91 17.95
N ASP A 258 19.92 6.67 19.25
CA ASP A 258 20.59 5.58 19.95
C ASP A 258 19.76 4.29 19.88
N ILE A 259 20.24 3.34 19.09
CA ILE A 259 19.68 1.99 18.99
C ILE A 259 20.41 1.09 19.99
N PRO A 260 19.73 0.54 21.01
CA PRO A 260 20.34 -0.37 21.98
C PRO A 260 21.00 -1.59 21.31
N GLU A 261 22.12 -2.07 21.86
CA GLU A 261 22.80 -3.27 21.34
C GLU A 261 21.89 -4.52 21.36
N ARG A 262 21.01 -4.61 22.36
CA ARG A 262 20.03 -5.70 22.50
C ARG A 262 18.92 -5.68 21.43
N THR A 263 18.68 -4.54 20.78
CA THR A 263 17.65 -4.43 19.73
C THR A 263 18.12 -5.18 18.49
N ARG A 264 17.32 -6.17 18.07
CA ARG A 264 17.48 -6.86 16.80
C ARG A 264 16.35 -6.51 15.86
N PHE A 265 16.69 -6.07 14.64
CA PHE A 265 15.73 -5.83 13.58
C PHE A 265 15.48 -7.11 12.78
N TYR A 266 14.23 -7.35 12.41
CA TYR A 266 13.78 -8.45 11.57
C TYR A 266 12.96 -7.92 10.38
N ALA A 267 13.00 -8.62 9.25
CA ALA A 267 12.18 -8.30 8.09
C ALA A 267 11.03 -9.29 7.94
N GLY A 268 9.81 -8.76 7.80
CA GLY A 268 8.59 -9.52 7.60
C GLY A 268 7.80 -9.09 6.36
N LEU A 269 6.99 -10.00 5.85
CA LEU A 269 6.06 -9.75 4.75
C LEU A 269 4.65 -10.17 5.16
N HIS A 270 3.73 -9.22 5.20
CA HIS A 270 2.31 -9.50 5.25
C HIS A 270 1.82 -9.97 3.86
N GLU A 271 1.50 -11.26 3.75
CA GLU A 271 0.79 -11.81 2.59
C GLU A 271 -0.72 -11.59 2.78
N THR A 272 -1.25 -10.66 2.00
CA THR A 272 -2.58 -10.05 2.23
C THR A 272 -3.78 -10.95 1.92
N VAL A 273 -3.59 -12.01 1.13
CA VAL A 273 -4.66 -12.98 0.85
C VAL A 273 -4.87 -13.94 2.02
N THR A 274 -3.78 -14.38 2.65
CA THR A 274 -3.76 -15.37 3.74
C THR A 274 -3.61 -14.76 5.14
N ASP A 275 -3.35 -13.46 5.22
CA ASP A 275 -3.02 -12.69 6.42
C ASP A 275 -1.81 -13.28 7.18
N ARG A 276 -0.90 -13.99 6.50
CA ARG A 276 0.31 -14.54 7.13
C ARG A 276 1.41 -13.48 7.15
N ILE A 277 2.18 -13.45 8.23
CA ILE A 277 3.47 -12.76 8.27
C ILE A 277 4.58 -13.77 7.99
N LEU A 278 5.28 -13.58 6.88
CA LEU A 278 6.39 -14.43 6.45
C LEU A 278 7.72 -13.76 6.82
N PRO A 279 8.68 -14.46 7.44
CA PRO A 279 10.03 -13.93 7.61
C PRO A 279 10.72 -13.82 6.25
N LEU A 280 11.49 -12.75 6.04
CA LEU A 280 12.17 -12.45 4.77
C LEU A 280 13.70 -12.59 4.83
N SER A 281 14.26 -12.77 6.01
CA SER A 281 15.70 -12.94 6.20
C SER A 281 15.94 -14.03 7.24
N GLU A 282 16.20 -13.65 8.48
CA GLU A 282 16.34 -14.58 9.58
C GLU A 282 14.96 -15.03 10.10
N ALA A 283 14.90 -16.27 10.61
CA ALA A 283 13.68 -16.76 11.24
C ALA A 283 13.34 -15.90 12.46
N PHE A 284 12.05 -15.61 12.62
CA PHE A 284 11.60 -14.91 13.81
C PHE A 284 11.86 -15.74 15.07
N PRO A 285 12.25 -15.11 16.20
CA PRO A 285 12.21 -15.74 17.50
C PRO A 285 10.81 -16.31 17.77
N ASP A 286 10.73 -17.40 18.55
CA ASP A 286 9.46 -18.09 18.79
C ASP A 286 8.38 -17.17 19.35
N ALA A 287 8.72 -16.24 20.24
CA ALA A 287 7.79 -15.27 20.79
C ALA A 287 7.19 -14.36 19.69
N VAL A 288 8.04 -13.84 18.79
CA VAL A 288 7.63 -12.99 17.66
C VAL A 288 6.77 -13.78 16.67
N ARG A 289 7.17 -15.01 16.35
CA ARG A 289 6.42 -15.91 15.47
C ARG A 289 5.04 -16.21 16.04
N GLN A 290 4.94 -16.58 17.31
CA GLN A 290 3.67 -16.85 17.99
C GLN A 290 2.77 -15.62 18.03
N ALA A 291 3.32 -14.44 18.31
CA ALA A 291 2.55 -13.20 18.33
C ALA A 291 1.89 -12.90 16.97
N PHE A 292 2.64 -13.06 15.88
CA PHE A 292 2.09 -12.91 14.53
C PHE A 292 1.10 -14.02 14.18
N GLU A 293 1.37 -15.29 14.52
CA GLU A 293 0.45 -16.40 14.24
C GLU A 293 -0.91 -16.20 14.94
N GLN A 294 -0.89 -15.74 16.19
CA GLN A 294 -2.09 -15.40 16.97
C GLN A 294 -2.86 -14.23 16.36
N ALA A 295 -2.18 -13.11 16.06
CA ALA A 295 -2.80 -11.95 15.42
C ALA A 295 -3.44 -12.33 14.06
N SER A 296 -2.72 -13.12 13.27
CA SER A 296 -3.20 -13.60 11.97
C SER A 296 -4.43 -14.50 12.10
N ALA A 297 -4.50 -15.35 13.13
CA ALA A 297 -5.66 -16.19 13.39
C ALA A 297 -6.91 -15.36 13.70
N VAL A 298 -6.77 -14.34 14.56
CA VAL A 298 -7.87 -13.41 14.91
C VAL A 298 -8.43 -12.72 13.66
N VAL A 299 -7.56 -12.24 12.77
CA VAL A 299 -8.01 -11.57 11.52
C VAL A 299 -8.73 -12.54 10.59
N ARG A 300 -8.19 -13.75 10.40
CA ARG A 300 -8.82 -14.78 9.56
C ARG A 300 -10.17 -15.24 10.09
N ASP A 301 -10.40 -15.19 11.40
CA ASP A 301 -11.69 -15.53 12.01
C ASP A 301 -12.74 -14.43 11.84
N ARG A 302 -12.30 -13.17 11.74
CA ARG A 302 -13.19 -12.02 11.48
C ARG A 302 -13.58 -11.89 10.01
N LYS A 303 -12.67 -12.21 9.08
CA LYS A 303 -13.02 -12.28 7.65
C LYS A 303 -14.06 -13.40 7.48
N GLN A 304 -15.32 -13.03 7.28
CA GLN A 304 -16.45 -13.95 7.02
C GLN A 304 -16.27 -14.65 5.67
N TYR A 305 -15.25 -15.48 5.53
CA TYR A 305 -15.21 -16.49 4.48
C TYR A 305 -16.41 -17.43 4.67
N PRO A 306 -16.98 -17.99 3.58
CA PRO A 306 -18.10 -18.93 3.70
C PRO A 306 -17.82 -19.93 4.83
N GLN A 307 -18.71 -19.94 5.83
CA GLN A 307 -18.57 -20.55 7.17
C GLN A 307 -18.43 -22.09 7.18
N THR A 308 -18.10 -22.72 6.05
CA THR A 308 -18.17 -24.17 5.89
C THR A 308 -16.89 -24.93 6.25
N ARG A 309 -15.82 -24.25 6.74
CA ARG A 309 -14.51 -24.90 6.97
C ARG A 309 -13.80 -24.39 8.24
N SER A 310 -13.30 -25.34 9.04
CA SER A 310 -12.43 -25.12 10.20
C SER A 310 -11.09 -24.44 9.83
N GLY A 311 -10.39 -23.84 10.81
CA GLY A 311 -9.23 -22.94 10.57
C GLY A 311 -8.13 -23.44 9.64
N LEU A 312 -7.70 -24.70 9.74
CA LEU A 312 -6.69 -25.29 8.83
C LEU A 312 -7.24 -25.46 7.40
N ASN A 313 -8.50 -25.89 7.27
CA ASN A 313 -9.18 -26.04 5.99
C ASN A 313 -9.46 -24.68 5.32
N ARG A 314 -9.58 -23.60 6.11
CA ARG A 314 -9.71 -22.23 5.62
C ARG A 314 -8.41 -21.73 5.00
N LEU A 315 -7.28 -21.88 5.69
CA LEU A 315 -5.95 -21.53 5.16
C LEU A 315 -5.63 -22.30 3.88
N ALA A 316 -5.85 -23.62 3.86
CA ALA A 316 -5.67 -24.43 2.66
C ALA A 316 -6.54 -23.95 1.47
N GLY A 317 -7.77 -23.50 1.75
CA GLY A 317 -8.64 -22.89 0.75
C GLY A 317 -8.09 -21.57 0.18
N LEU A 318 -7.49 -20.73 1.03
CA LEU A 318 -6.85 -19.48 0.60
C LEU A 318 -5.61 -19.74 -0.26
N PHE A 319 -4.76 -20.69 0.12
CA PHE A 319 -3.61 -21.09 -0.70
C PHE A 319 -4.04 -21.65 -2.06
N LYS A 320 -5.10 -22.46 -2.08
CA LYS A 320 -5.66 -22.95 -3.35
C LYS A 320 -6.11 -21.76 -4.22
N LYS A 321 -6.74 -20.77 -3.61
CA LYS A 321 -7.24 -19.58 -4.28
C LYS A 321 -6.13 -18.70 -4.85
N THR A 322 -5.00 -18.55 -4.16
CA THR A 322 -3.86 -17.75 -4.66
C THR A 322 -3.20 -18.38 -5.88
N ARG A 323 -3.26 -19.71 -6.00
CA ARG A 323 -2.67 -20.52 -7.08
C ARG A 323 -3.67 -20.89 -8.18
N ASP A 324 -4.91 -20.45 -8.07
CA ASP A 324 -5.94 -20.71 -9.07
C ASP A 324 -5.86 -19.62 -10.15
N TRP A 325 -5.26 -19.95 -11.29
CA TRP A 325 -5.15 -19.06 -12.45
C TRP A 325 -6.51 -18.60 -13.02
N ALA A 326 -7.60 -19.31 -12.72
CA ALA A 326 -8.96 -18.95 -13.11
C ALA A 326 -9.66 -18.10 -12.03
N GLU A 327 -9.05 -17.89 -10.86
CA GLU A 327 -9.61 -17.06 -9.82
C GLU A 327 -9.61 -15.58 -10.22
N VAL A 328 -10.80 -15.08 -10.50
CA VAL A 328 -10.99 -13.69 -10.90
C VAL A 328 -10.90 -12.72 -9.72
N ARG A 329 -11.10 -13.20 -8.48
CA ARG A 329 -11.17 -12.40 -7.26
C ARG A 329 -10.34 -13.03 -6.13
N PRO A 330 -9.00 -13.05 -6.20
CA PRO A 330 -8.16 -13.64 -5.14
C PRO A 330 -8.44 -12.97 -3.77
N GLU A 331 -8.56 -11.64 -3.76
CA GLU A 331 -9.00 -10.82 -2.63
C GLU A 331 -9.73 -9.57 -3.15
N TRP A 332 -10.19 -8.70 -2.24
CA TRP A 332 -10.80 -7.41 -2.55
C TRP A 332 -9.79 -6.25 -2.63
N GLY A 333 -8.52 -6.50 -2.33
CA GLY A 333 -7.49 -5.47 -2.29
C GLY A 333 -7.84 -4.41 -1.25
N LEU A 334 -7.78 -3.15 -1.65
CA LEU A 334 -8.08 -2.00 -0.80
C LEU A 334 -9.53 -1.51 -0.98
N ALA A 335 -10.45 -2.39 -1.40
CA ALA A 335 -11.86 -2.04 -1.46
C ALA A 335 -12.37 -1.50 -0.12
N ASP A 336 -13.33 -0.60 -0.20
CA ASP A 336 -13.93 0.11 0.94
C ASP A 336 -13.01 1.00 1.77
N ASN A 337 -11.76 1.25 1.34
CA ASN A 337 -10.93 2.29 1.93
C ASN A 337 -11.66 3.65 1.91
N PHE A 338 -11.61 4.39 3.01
CA PHE A 338 -12.28 5.69 3.09
C PHE A 338 -11.56 6.73 3.95
N MET A 339 -10.63 6.32 4.80
CA MET A 339 -9.97 7.21 5.76
C MET A 339 -8.46 7.05 5.70
N MET A 340 -7.73 8.13 5.93
CA MET A 340 -6.31 8.10 6.30
C MET A 340 -6.16 8.83 7.63
N ILE A 341 -5.50 8.20 8.60
CA ILE A 341 -5.25 8.80 9.91
C ILE A 341 -3.74 9.00 10.05
N ILE A 342 -3.35 10.24 10.31
CA ILE A 342 -2.00 10.68 10.64
C ILE A 342 -2.06 11.17 12.08
N ALA A 343 -1.84 10.26 13.03
CA ALA A 343 -1.99 10.51 14.46
C ALA A 343 -1.21 9.46 15.25
N SER A 344 -1.05 9.66 16.56
CA SER A 344 -0.42 8.66 17.42
C SER A 344 -1.27 7.38 17.50
N ARG A 345 -0.62 6.21 17.64
CA ARG A 345 -1.33 4.92 17.73
C ARG A 345 -2.40 4.89 18.83
N GLU A 346 -2.18 5.55 19.95
CA GLU A 346 -3.14 5.65 21.07
C GLU A 346 -4.52 6.15 20.63
N ARG A 347 -4.59 7.01 19.60
CA ARG A 347 -5.86 7.57 19.11
C ARG A 347 -6.75 6.54 18.42
N THR A 348 -6.15 5.45 17.95
CA THR A 348 -6.79 4.44 17.09
C THR A 348 -6.74 3.02 17.67
N ALA A 349 -5.98 2.78 18.74
CA ALA A 349 -5.74 1.45 19.29
C ALA A 349 -7.00 0.74 19.80
N SER A 350 -7.95 1.49 20.37
CA SER A 350 -9.16 0.93 21.00
C SER A 350 -10.36 0.79 20.06
N ILE A 351 -10.21 1.13 18.78
CA ILE A 351 -11.33 1.27 17.84
C ILE A 351 -11.18 0.27 16.70
N ASP A 352 -12.29 -0.37 16.33
CA ASP A 352 -12.35 -1.15 15.11
C ASP A 352 -12.60 -0.21 13.92
N LEU A 353 -11.62 -0.06 13.03
CA LEU A 353 -11.72 0.77 11.82
C LEU A 353 -12.18 -0.05 10.60
N ASP A 354 -12.67 -1.27 10.82
CA ASP A 354 -13.19 -2.22 9.83
C ASP A 354 -12.21 -2.55 8.68
N GLY A 355 -10.90 -2.33 8.85
CA GLY A 355 -9.94 -2.47 7.75
C GLY A 355 -10.14 -1.45 6.63
N ARG A 356 -10.60 -0.23 6.96
CA ARG A 356 -10.92 0.81 5.96
C ARG A 356 -10.10 2.11 6.10
N ALA A 357 -9.16 2.13 7.04
CA ALA A 357 -8.32 3.28 7.32
C ALA A 357 -6.85 2.98 7.00
N PHE A 358 -6.20 3.88 6.25
CA PHE A 358 -4.75 3.93 6.18
C PHE A 358 -4.22 4.54 7.47
N LEU A 359 -3.28 3.89 8.13
CA LEU A 359 -2.81 4.29 9.46
C LEU A 359 -1.33 4.64 9.43
N HIS A 360 -1.00 5.93 9.56
CA HIS A 360 0.36 6.42 9.71
C HIS A 360 0.57 6.99 11.12
N ASP A 361 1.59 6.52 11.81
CA ASP A 361 1.97 7.07 13.11
C ASP A 361 2.69 8.41 12.94
N TYR A 362 2.34 9.37 13.78
CA TYR A 362 2.84 10.74 13.73
C TYR A 362 2.70 11.41 15.10
N ASP A 363 3.73 12.14 15.50
CA ASP A 363 3.73 12.93 16.74
C ASP A 363 3.96 14.41 16.42
N ALA A 364 2.90 15.22 16.54
CA ALA A 364 2.96 16.65 16.29
C ALA A 364 3.88 17.41 17.27
N GLN A 365 4.23 16.85 18.43
CA GLN A 365 5.15 17.49 19.38
C GLN A 365 6.58 17.48 18.85
N GLN A 366 6.94 16.50 18.02
CA GLN A 366 8.25 16.36 17.39
C GLN A 366 8.35 17.10 16.04
N ASP A 367 7.28 17.79 15.63
CA ASP A 367 7.17 18.45 14.32
C ASP A 367 6.69 19.92 14.45
N PRO A 368 7.41 20.78 15.21
CA PRO A 368 6.99 22.17 15.45
C PRO A 368 6.94 23.02 14.17
N ASP A 369 7.72 22.69 13.15
CA ASP A 369 7.75 23.37 11.86
C ASP A 369 6.85 22.72 10.78
N ALA A 370 6.11 21.68 11.15
CA ALA A 370 5.20 20.94 10.29
C ALA A 370 5.85 20.31 9.04
N SER A 371 7.18 20.16 9.03
CA SER A 371 7.94 19.61 7.91
C SER A 371 7.67 18.12 7.72
N ILE A 372 7.55 17.36 8.82
CA ILE A 372 7.20 15.94 8.77
C ILE A 372 5.78 15.79 8.24
N LEU A 373 4.81 16.54 8.79
CA LEU A 373 3.43 16.50 8.32
C LEU A 373 3.32 16.87 6.83
N ALA A 374 4.04 17.90 6.37
CA ALA A 374 4.08 18.28 4.96
C ALA A 374 4.56 17.12 4.07
N ALA A 375 5.61 16.41 4.47
CA ALA A 375 6.10 15.23 3.77
C ALA A 375 5.08 14.08 3.76
N LEU A 376 4.43 13.82 4.90
CA LEU A 376 3.42 12.77 5.04
C LEU A 376 2.18 13.00 4.17
N ILE A 377 1.68 14.23 4.09
CA ILE A 377 0.53 14.54 3.22
C ILE A 377 0.92 14.61 1.74
N SER A 378 2.13 15.09 1.42
CA SER A 378 2.60 15.25 0.04
C SER A 378 2.92 13.93 -0.66
N ALA A 379 3.34 12.90 0.08
CA ALA A 379 3.66 11.58 -0.48
C ALA A 379 2.63 10.52 -0.06
N PRO A 380 2.65 9.96 1.17
CA PRO A 380 1.63 9.00 1.62
C PRO A 380 0.17 9.49 1.45
N GLY A 381 -0.11 10.76 1.73
CA GLY A 381 -1.46 11.35 1.58
C GLY A 381 -1.96 11.36 0.14
N VAL A 382 -1.09 11.73 -0.81
CA VAL A 382 -1.40 11.67 -2.25
C VAL A 382 -1.58 10.24 -2.73
N VAL A 383 -0.76 9.29 -2.27
CA VAL A 383 -0.89 7.87 -2.61
C VAL A 383 -2.20 7.29 -2.09
N ALA A 384 -2.56 7.55 -0.83
CA ALA A 384 -3.83 7.13 -0.26
C ALA A 384 -5.02 7.70 -1.04
N HIS A 385 -4.92 8.96 -1.48
CA HIS A 385 -5.90 9.60 -2.34
C HIS A 385 -6.03 8.91 -3.70
N TRP A 386 -4.91 8.59 -4.38
CA TRP A 386 -4.92 7.88 -5.66
C TRP A 386 -5.57 6.50 -5.56
N ILE A 387 -5.23 5.75 -4.51
CA ILE A 387 -5.85 4.45 -4.24
C ILE A 387 -7.36 4.65 -4.04
N ASN A 388 -7.77 5.54 -3.13
CA ASN A 388 -9.19 5.82 -2.89
C ASN A 388 -9.94 6.19 -4.17
N TRP A 389 -9.36 7.07 -4.98
CA TRP A 389 -9.95 7.53 -6.24
C TRP A 389 -10.08 6.42 -7.27
N GLN A 390 -9.13 5.51 -7.35
CA GLN A 390 -9.20 4.36 -8.24
C GLN A 390 -10.44 3.50 -7.93
N TYR A 391 -10.71 3.23 -6.66
CA TYR A 391 -11.91 2.48 -6.24
C TYR A 391 -13.19 3.32 -6.40
N LEU A 392 -13.18 4.59 -5.98
CA LEU A 392 -14.32 5.50 -6.08
C LEU A 392 -14.82 5.62 -7.52
N THR A 393 -13.92 5.86 -8.46
CA THR A 393 -14.27 6.06 -9.87
C THR A 393 -14.63 4.77 -10.58
N SER A 394 -14.05 3.63 -10.16
CA SER A 394 -14.45 2.31 -10.64
C SER A 394 -15.85 1.90 -10.19
N VAL A 395 -16.39 2.50 -9.12
CA VAL A 395 -17.78 2.30 -8.67
C VAL A 395 -18.75 3.34 -9.25
N THR A 396 -18.35 4.61 -9.28
CA THR A 396 -19.23 5.73 -9.70
C THR A 396 -19.33 5.90 -11.20
N ALA A 397 -18.30 5.50 -11.96
CA ALA A 397 -18.28 5.56 -13.42
C ALA A 397 -17.59 4.32 -14.04
N PRO A 398 -18.08 3.08 -13.75
CA PRO A 398 -17.39 1.84 -14.10
C PRO A 398 -17.10 1.68 -15.61
N THR A 399 -17.95 2.25 -16.46
CA THR A 399 -17.79 2.18 -17.93
C THR A 399 -16.74 3.14 -18.49
N ARG A 400 -16.45 4.24 -17.79
CA ARG A 400 -15.50 5.27 -18.22
C ARG A 400 -14.18 5.23 -17.47
N LEU A 401 -14.25 5.04 -16.16
CA LEU A 401 -13.12 5.11 -15.23
C LEU A 401 -12.84 3.78 -14.53
N GLY A 402 -13.62 2.74 -14.82
CA GLY A 402 -13.29 1.35 -14.51
C GLY A 402 -12.62 0.65 -15.71
N SER A 403 -12.40 -0.66 -15.57
CA SER A 403 -11.84 -1.48 -16.65
C SER A 403 -12.79 -2.58 -17.14
N GLY A 404 -14.09 -2.50 -16.81
CA GLY A 404 -15.08 -3.50 -17.24
C GLY A 404 -14.85 -4.89 -16.64
N ASN A 405 -15.23 -5.93 -17.39
CA ASN A 405 -15.16 -7.32 -16.97
C ASN A 405 -13.74 -7.90 -17.11
N LYS A 406 -13.16 -8.32 -15.98
CA LYS A 406 -11.81 -8.94 -15.90
C LYS A 406 -11.62 -10.12 -16.86
N LEU A 407 -12.68 -10.90 -17.10
CA LEU A 407 -12.63 -12.09 -17.97
C LEU A 407 -12.34 -11.75 -19.44
N LEU A 408 -12.52 -10.49 -19.84
CA LEU A 408 -12.32 -10.02 -21.21
C LEU A 408 -11.03 -9.20 -21.35
N HIS A 409 -10.18 -9.14 -20.32
CA HIS A 409 -9.02 -8.25 -20.30
C HIS A 409 -7.90 -8.74 -21.21
N ASN A 410 -7.51 -7.89 -22.15
CA ASN A 410 -6.28 -8.02 -22.91
C ASN A 410 -5.27 -6.99 -22.39
N ARG A 411 -4.13 -7.47 -21.86
CA ARG A 411 -3.06 -6.62 -21.30
C ARG A 411 -2.35 -5.86 -22.43
N VAL A 412 -2.14 -4.56 -22.24
CA VAL A 412 -1.47 -3.69 -23.21
C VAL A 412 -0.11 -3.25 -22.65
N ALA A 413 0.93 -3.30 -23.50
CA ALA A 413 2.25 -2.71 -23.29
C ALA A 413 2.78 -2.86 -21.84
N GLN A 414 3.15 -4.07 -21.42
CA GLN A 414 3.76 -4.31 -20.10
C GLN A 414 2.95 -3.77 -18.89
N ASN A 415 1.61 -3.84 -18.94
CA ASN A 415 0.67 -3.40 -17.89
C ASN A 415 0.38 -1.90 -17.80
N VAL A 416 0.54 -1.13 -18.88
CA VAL A 416 0.06 0.26 -18.90
C VAL A 416 -1.47 0.33 -18.75
N GLY A 417 -2.20 -0.69 -19.21
CA GLY A 417 -3.63 -0.83 -19.03
C GLY A 417 -4.19 -2.07 -19.70
N VAL A 418 -5.51 -2.12 -19.87
CA VAL A 418 -6.21 -3.24 -20.51
C VAL A 418 -7.21 -2.78 -21.56
N PHE A 419 -7.46 -3.62 -22.56
CA PHE A 419 -8.68 -3.58 -23.36
C PHE A 419 -9.72 -4.55 -22.80
N GLU A 420 -10.99 -4.18 -22.84
CA GLU A 420 -12.11 -5.11 -22.57
C GLU A 420 -12.60 -5.70 -23.90
N GLY A 421 -12.19 -6.93 -24.20
CA GLY A 421 -12.45 -7.59 -25.47
C GLY A 421 -11.42 -7.22 -26.54
N ASN A 422 -11.83 -7.33 -27.81
CA ASN A 422 -10.91 -7.25 -28.96
C ASN A 422 -10.68 -5.82 -29.49
N SER A 423 -11.37 -4.82 -28.95
CA SER A 423 -11.27 -3.42 -29.37
C SER A 423 -11.75 -2.47 -28.26
N GLY A 424 -11.57 -1.18 -28.46
CA GLY A 424 -12.04 -0.13 -27.54
C GLY A 424 -10.90 0.72 -26.98
N ASP A 425 -11.26 1.64 -26.08
CA ASP A 425 -10.31 2.53 -25.43
C ASP A 425 -9.46 1.77 -24.40
N LEU A 426 -8.23 2.23 -24.20
CA LEU A 426 -7.35 1.74 -23.14
C LEU A 426 -7.97 2.08 -21.78
N ARG A 427 -8.11 1.09 -20.90
CA ARG A 427 -8.69 1.26 -19.57
C ARG A 427 -7.65 1.05 -18.47
N ILE A 428 -7.63 1.96 -17.50
CA ILE A 428 -6.65 2.01 -16.40
C ILE A 428 -7.28 1.87 -15.00
N GLY A 429 -8.62 1.77 -14.94
CA GLY A 429 -9.37 1.59 -13.70
C GLY A 429 -9.37 0.15 -13.18
N LEU A 430 -10.17 -0.11 -12.16
CA LEU A 430 -10.37 -1.44 -11.60
C LEU A 430 -11.48 -2.20 -12.33
N SER A 431 -11.39 -3.53 -12.31
CA SER A 431 -12.38 -4.40 -12.93
C SER A 431 -13.64 -4.44 -12.07
N LEU A 432 -14.78 -4.78 -12.68
CA LEU A 432 -16.01 -5.02 -11.93
C LEU A 432 -15.79 -6.08 -10.84
N GLN A 433 -14.98 -7.10 -11.10
CA GLN A 433 -14.65 -8.14 -10.15
C GLN A 433 -13.90 -7.64 -8.91
N SER A 434 -13.20 -6.51 -9.00
CA SER A 434 -12.49 -5.89 -7.86
C SER A 434 -13.40 -5.07 -6.95
N VAL A 435 -14.59 -4.68 -7.43
CA VAL A 435 -15.49 -3.76 -6.70
C VAL A 435 -16.92 -4.27 -6.56
N TRP A 436 -17.30 -5.36 -7.22
CA TRP A 436 -18.66 -5.92 -7.26
C TRP A 436 -18.65 -7.44 -7.10
N ASP A 437 -19.48 -7.95 -6.17
CA ASP A 437 -19.58 -9.39 -5.87
C ASP A 437 -20.67 -10.13 -6.67
N GLY A 438 -21.43 -9.42 -7.50
CA GLY A 438 -22.61 -9.95 -8.21
C GLY A 438 -23.92 -9.38 -7.66
N THR A 439 -23.93 -8.96 -6.40
CA THR A 439 -25.12 -8.48 -5.69
C THR A 439 -24.97 -7.08 -5.09
N GLN A 440 -23.77 -6.73 -4.64
CA GLN A 440 -23.49 -5.46 -3.97
C GLN A 440 -22.10 -4.92 -4.29
N TRP A 441 -21.96 -3.61 -4.18
CA TRP A 441 -20.68 -2.92 -4.29
C TRP A 441 -19.88 -3.16 -3.02
N ARG A 442 -18.64 -3.57 -3.20
CA ARG A 442 -17.69 -3.83 -2.12
C ARG A 442 -16.93 -2.59 -1.69
N HIS A 443 -16.98 -1.51 -2.47
CA HIS A 443 -16.45 -0.21 -2.09
C HIS A 443 -17.60 0.80 -2.05
N ARG A 444 -17.78 1.42 -0.88
CA ARG A 444 -18.71 2.53 -0.73
C ARG A 444 -18.10 3.78 -1.37
N PRO A 445 -18.82 4.49 -2.27
CA PRO A 445 -18.25 5.62 -3.01
C PRO A 445 -18.10 6.83 -2.09
N CYS A 446 -16.99 6.88 -1.34
CA CYS A 446 -16.62 7.98 -0.45
C CYS A 446 -15.27 8.53 -0.86
N ARG A 447 -15.17 9.85 -0.99
CA ARG A 447 -13.86 10.52 -1.05
C ARG A 447 -13.09 10.30 0.24
N LEU A 448 -11.77 10.23 0.13
CA LEU A 448 -10.87 10.03 1.27
C LEU A 448 -11.09 11.11 2.34
N GLN A 449 -11.28 10.67 3.58
CA GLN A 449 -11.29 11.51 4.78
C GLN A 449 -9.90 11.43 5.42
N VAL A 450 -9.12 12.50 5.33
CA VAL A 450 -7.78 12.60 5.93
C VAL A 450 -7.93 13.23 7.31
N VAL A 451 -7.52 12.53 8.35
CA VAL A 451 -7.59 12.95 9.75
C VAL A 451 -6.17 13.16 10.25
N VAL A 452 -5.88 14.35 10.77
CA VAL A 452 -4.55 14.73 11.26
C VAL A 452 -4.63 15.17 12.71
N GLU A 453 -3.82 14.57 13.57
CA GLU A 453 -3.57 15.04 14.93
C GLU A 453 -2.43 16.07 14.91
N ALA A 454 -2.79 17.35 14.82
CA ALA A 454 -1.86 18.47 14.94
C ALA A 454 -2.63 19.74 15.27
N THR A 455 -1.93 20.82 15.63
CA THR A 455 -2.57 22.13 15.78
C THR A 455 -3.07 22.65 14.42
N GLU A 456 -4.08 23.53 14.45
CA GLU A 456 -4.58 24.15 13.22
C GLU A 456 -3.47 24.91 12.45
N SER A 457 -2.54 25.53 13.19
CA SER A 457 -1.40 26.25 12.61
C SER A 457 -0.45 25.29 11.88
N GLN A 458 -0.08 24.17 12.50
CA GLN A 458 0.78 23.16 11.87
C GLN A 458 0.13 22.58 10.61
N ILE A 459 -1.18 22.29 10.65
CA ILE A 459 -1.89 21.77 9.47
C ILE A 459 -1.87 22.80 8.32
N LYS A 460 -2.09 24.09 8.61
CA LYS A 460 -2.04 25.15 7.60
C LYS A 460 -0.63 25.28 7.01
N GLN A 461 0.40 25.28 7.86
CA GLN A 461 1.80 25.35 7.44
C GLN A 461 2.18 24.16 6.55
N ALA A 462 1.80 22.94 6.94
CA ALA A 462 2.02 21.74 6.13
C ALA A 462 1.32 21.82 4.78
N LEU A 463 0.07 22.30 4.73
CA LEU A 463 -0.66 22.48 3.47
C LEU A 463 -0.01 23.51 2.56
N ASP A 464 0.46 24.63 3.11
CA ASP A 464 1.15 25.68 2.35
C ASP A 464 2.47 25.17 1.76
N ALA A 465 3.16 24.27 2.46
CA ALA A 465 4.36 23.57 1.98
C ALA A 465 4.06 22.42 0.99
N SER A 466 2.79 22.06 0.77
CA SER A 466 2.38 20.85 0.03
C SER A 466 1.54 21.19 -1.23
N PRO A 467 2.15 21.70 -2.32
CA PRO A 467 1.44 22.15 -3.51
C PRO A 467 0.71 21.03 -4.27
N SER A 468 1.14 19.77 -4.12
CA SER A 468 0.47 18.60 -4.72
C SER A 468 -0.79 18.18 -3.96
N PHE A 469 -0.87 18.46 -2.66
CA PHE A 469 -1.95 18.00 -1.79
C PHE A 469 -2.99 19.08 -1.50
N LYS A 470 -2.56 20.34 -1.29
CA LYS A 470 -3.46 21.47 -0.97
C LYS A 470 -4.61 21.66 -1.98
N PRO A 471 -4.41 21.56 -3.31
CA PRO A 471 -5.50 21.65 -4.28
C PRO A 471 -6.53 20.51 -4.15
N LEU A 472 -6.14 19.33 -3.65
CA LEU A 472 -7.06 18.22 -3.43
C LEU A 472 -8.07 18.56 -2.33
N VAL A 473 -7.62 19.24 -1.27
CA VAL A 473 -8.47 19.73 -0.18
C VAL A 473 -9.35 20.88 -0.68
N GLN A 474 -8.75 21.91 -1.29
CA GLN A 474 -9.46 23.14 -1.70
C GLN A 474 -10.58 22.87 -2.71
N ASN A 475 -10.34 21.94 -3.65
CA ASN A 475 -11.32 21.57 -4.66
C ASN A 475 -12.20 20.39 -4.23
N ARG A 476 -12.12 19.97 -2.95
CA ARG A 476 -12.92 18.88 -2.37
C ARG A 476 -12.80 17.55 -3.11
N TRP A 477 -11.61 17.24 -3.64
CA TRP A 477 -11.27 15.90 -4.15
C TRP A 477 -11.05 14.91 -3.00
N LEU A 478 -10.73 15.43 -1.81
CA LEU A 478 -10.72 14.75 -0.51
C LEU A 478 -11.15 15.73 0.59
N TYR A 479 -11.36 15.22 1.80
CA TYR A 479 -11.67 16.05 2.98
C TYR A 479 -10.57 15.94 4.03
N LEU A 480 -10.27 17.06 4.69
CA LEU A 480 -9.28 17.12 5.76
C LEU A 480 -9.96 17.46 7.08
N TYR A 481 -9.59 16.75 8.15
CA TYR A 481 -10.08 16.98 9.50
C TYR A 481 -8.91 17.08 10.46
N ARG A 482 -9.01 18.04 11.38
CA ARG A 482 -8.16 18.09 12.56
C ARG A 482 -8.77 17.20 13.64
N LEU A 483 -7.97 16.33 14.24
CA LEU A 483 -8.33 15.55 15.40
C LEU A 483 -8.07 16.36 16.67
N ALA A 484 -9.12 16.72 17.40
CA ALA A 484 -9.03 17.41 18.68
C ALA A 484 -8.63 16.45 19.82
N GLU A 485 -8.22 17.00 20.96
CA GLU A 485 -7.78 16.23 22.13
C GLU A 485 -8.90 15.35 22.70
N ASP A 486 -10.15 15.78 22.63
CA ASP A 486 -11.32 15.02 23.09
C ASP A 486 -11.79 13.93 22.11
N GLY A 487 -11.08 13.75 20.99
CA GLY A 487 -11.42 12.79 19.94
C GLY A 487 -12.35 13.33 18.85
N GLN A 488 -12.78 14.58 18.92
CA GLN A 488 -13.64 15.17 17.88
C GLN A 488 -12.89 15.46 16.58
N LEU A 489 -13.59 15.30 15.46
CA LEU A 489 -13.09 15.61 14.12
C LEU A 489 -13.64 16.96 13.66
N ILE A 490 -12.75 17.93 13.48
CA ILE A 490 -13.09 19.28 13.07
C ILE A 490 -12.67 19.45 11.60
N GLN A 491 -13.64 19.66 10.70
CA GLN A 491 -13.35 19.81 9.28
C GLN A 491 -12.51 21.06 9.02
N MET A 492 -11.43 20.88 8.27
CA MET A 492 -10.59 21.93 7.73
C MET A 492 -11.08 22.28 6.33
N TYR A 493 -11.30 23.57 6.05
CA TYR A 493 -11.80 24.11 4.76
C TYR A 493 -13.18 23.51 4.36
N ALA A 494 -14.26 24.27 4.62
CA ALA A 494 -15.65 23.86 4.40
C ALA A 494 -16.10 23.89 2.93
#